data_AF-A0A066TW89-F1
#
_entry.id   AF-A0A066TW89-F1
#
_cell.length_a   1.000
_cell.length_b   1.000
_cell.length_c   1.000
_cell.angle_alpha   90.00
_cell.angle_beta   90.00
_cell.angle_gamma   90.00
#
_symmetry.space_group_name_H-M   'P 1'
#
loop_
_entity.id
_entity.type
_entity.pdbx_description
1 polymer ?
#
loop_
_entity_poly.entity_id
_entity_poly.type
_entity_poly.pdbx_seq_one_letter_code
_entity_poly.pdbx_strand_id
1 'polypeptide(L)'
;MVQGFDAAMRLMRSRDPQRQEDGFAQLRAHAADYIAALIEQFENEQQDQGLRRWLLELIAEAESSAALPVLAAQLDNADESLRESAIAGLTRLATPEARSTLWRARANGTIA
;
A
#
# COMPACT_ATOMS: atom_id res chain seq x y z
N MET A 1 -3.50 18.66 9.63
CA MET A 1 -3.21 17.93 8.37
C MET A 1 -4.17 16.74 8.12
N VAL A 2 -5.28 16.58 8.85
CA VAL A 2 -6.22 15.44 8.65
C VAL A 2 -7.26 15.71 7.55
N GLN A 3 -7.63 16.99 7.31
CA GLN A 3 -8.70 17.33 6.37
C GLN A 3 -8.41 16.95 4.91
N GLY A 4 -7.13 16.97 4.48
CA GLY A 4 -6.74 16.61 3.11
C GLY A 4 -6.86 15.10 2.85
N PHE A 5 -6.42 14.30 3.82
CA PHE A 5 -6.52 12.84 3.75
C PHE A 5 -7.98 12.37 3.65
N ASP A 6 -8.85 12.85 4.55
CA ASP A 6 -10.26 12.45 4.55
C ASP A 6 -10.98 12.86 3.26
N ALA A 7 -10.66 14.02 2.70
CA ALA A 7 -11.22 14.48 1.43
C ALA A 7 -10.79 13.56 0.28
N ALA A 8 -9.50 13.23 0.18
CA ALA A 8 -8.99 12.34 -0.85
C ALA A 8 -9.53 10.90 -0.71
N MET A 9 -9.66 10.39 0.52
CA MET A 9 -10.29 9.08 0.77
C MET A 9 -11.77 9.04 0.37
N ARG A 10 -12.52 10.15 0.55
CA ARG A 10 -13.90 10.24 0.05
C ARG A 10 -13.96 10.22 -1.48
N LEU A 11 -12.99 10.86 -2.14
CA LEU A 11 -12.87 10.84 -3.59
C LEU A 11 -12.56 9.43 -4.11
N MET A 12 -11.61 8.71 -3.50
CA MET A 12 -11.29 7.31 -3.83
C MET A 12 -12.46 6.34 -3.66
N ARG A 13 -13.38 6.62 -2.71
CA ARG A 13 -14.61 5.84 -2.49
C ARG A 13 -15.80 6.24 -3.38
N SER A 14 -15.61 7.22 -4.26
CA SER A 14 -16.62 7.67 -5.21
C SER A 14 -16.99 6.55 -6.19
N ARG A 15 -18.18 6.62 -6.80
CA ARG A 15 -18.56 5.77 -7.95
C ARG A 15 -18.10 6.33 -9.30
N ASP A 16 -17.57 7.55 -9.30
CA ASP A 16 -17.04 8.25 -10.46
C ASP A 16 -15.54 7.93 -10.60
N PRO A 17 -15.09 7.22 -11.65
CA PRO A 17 -13.69 6.82 -11.83
C PRO A 17 -12.72 7.99 -11.81
N GLN A 18 -13.09 9.14 -12.40
CA GLN A 18 -12.21 10.31 -12.44
C GLN A 18 -11.96 10.82 -11.02
N ARG A 19 -13.02 10.92 -10.22
CA ARG A 19 -12.87 11.35 -8.82
C ARG A 19 -12.03 10.37 -8.03
N GLN A 20 -12.17 9.09 -8.31
CA GLN A 20 -11.37 8.10 -7.62
C GLN A 20 -9.87 8.27 -7.90
N GLU A 21 -9.51 8.44 -9.17
CA GLU A 21 -8.14 8.73 -9.60
C GLU A 21 -7.62 10.05 -9.03
N ASP A 22 -8.45 11.10 -8.98
CA ASP A 22 -8.09 12.39 -8.39
C ASP A 22 -7.75 12.23 -6.89
N GLY A 23 -8.54 11.44 -6.16
CA GLY A 23 -8.27 11.13 -4.75
C GLY A 23 -6.98 10.34 -4.56
N PHE A 24 -6.75 9.34 -5.41
CA PHE A 24 -5.50 8.57 -5.40
C PHE A 24 -4.29 9.47 -5.67
N ALA A 25 -4.34 10.31 -6.71
CA ALA A 25 -3.25 11.22 -7.06
C ALA A 25 -2.93 12.21 -5.94
N GLN A 26 -3.95 12.72 -5.23
CA GLN A 26 -3.78 13.60 -4.08
C GLN A 26 -3.04 12.91 -2.93
N LEU A 27 -3.40 11.66 -2.60
CA LEU A 27 -2.71 10.91 -1.55
C LEU A 27 -1.30 10.52 -1.99
N ARG A 28 -1.12 10.10 -3.24
CA ARG A 28 0.17 9.67 -3.79
C ARG A 28 1.26 10.73 -3.64
N ALA A 29 0.93 11.99 -3.92
CA ALA A 29 1.87 13.11 -3.78
C ALA A 29 2.39 13.31 -2.34
N HIS A 30 1.67 12.78 -1.34
CA HIS A 30 1.94 12.94 0.08
C HIS A 30 1.89 11.61 0.84
N ALA A 31 2.14 10.48 0.15
CA ALA A 31 1.88 9.15 0.72
C ALA A 31 2.71 8.89 1.99
N ALA A 32 3.96 9.36 2.01
CA ALA A 32 4.83 9.30 3.18
C ALA A 32 4.27 10.07 4.39
N ASP A 33 3.67 11.25 4.16
CA ASP A 33 3.08 12.08 5.21
C ASP A 33 1.85 11.42 5.84
N TYR A 34 1.15 10.58 5.08
CA TYR A 34 -0.07 9.88 5.49
C TYR A 34 0.14 8.40 5.80
N ILE A 35 1.38 7.91 5.91
CA ILE A 35 1.66 6.46 5.98
C ILE A 35 0.89 5.76 7.11
N ALA A 36 0.82 6.34 8.30
CA ALA A 36 0.10 5.74 9.42
C ALA A 36 -1.41 5.60 9.14
N ALA A 37 -2.02 6.63 8.54
CA ALA A 37 -3.43 6.62 8.18
C ALA A 37 -3.72 5.68 7.00
N LEU A 38 -2.82 5.60 6.02
CA LEU A 38 -2.94 4.66 4.90
C LEU A 38 -2.91 3.21 5.39
N ILE A 39 -1.99 2.87 6.30
CA ILE A 39 -1.90 1.54 6.92
C ILE A 39 -3.20 1.22 7.66
N GLU A 40 -3.69 2.12 8.51
CA GLU A 40 -4.93 1.95 9.24
C GLU A 40 -6.14 1.74 8.29
N GLN A 41 -6.24 2.51 7.21
CA GLN A 41 -7.30 2.33 6.22
C GLN A 41 -7.20 0.97 5.52
N PHE A 42 -5.98 0.53 5.16
CA PHE A 42 -5.76 -0.77 4.51
C PHE A 42 -6.12 -1.95 5.41
N GLU A 43 -5.79 -1.88 6.70
CA GLU A 43 -6.09 -2.95 7.66
C GLU A 43 -7.59 -3.07 7.95
N ASN A 44 -8.31 -1.94 7.93
CA ASN A 44 -9.75 -1.91 8.19
C ASN A 44 -10.62 -2.19 6.95
N GLU A 45 -10.13 -1.92 5.74
CA GLU A 45 -10.90 -2.10 4.51
C GLU A 45 -10.95 -3.56 4.09
N GLN A 46 -12.05 -4.28 4.29
CA GLN A 46 -12.15 -5.71 3.95
C GLN A 46 -13.05 -6.01 2.75
N GLN A 47 -13.83 -5.03 2.29
CA GLN A 47 -14.93 -5.27 1.34
C GLN A 47 -14.54 -4.84 -0.07
N ASP A 48 -13.95 -3.65 -0.19
CA ASP A 48 -13.59 -3.08 -1.48
C ASP A 48 -12.16 -3.47 -1.87
N GLN A 49 -12.04 -4.53 -2.67
CA GLN A 49 -10.75 -5.01 -3.17
C GLN A 49 -10.05 -3.99 -4.07
N GLY A 50 -10.80 -3.14 -4.78
CA GLY A 50 -10.23 -2.07 -5.60
C GLY A 50 -9.57 -1.02 -4.71
N LEU A 51 -10.25 -0.60 -3.66
CA LEU A 51 -9.70 0.33 -2.68
C LEU A 51 -8.50 -0.26 -1.93
N ARG A 52 -8.56 -1.55 -1.54
CA ARG A 52 -7.40 -2.23 -0.91
C ARG A 52 -6.16 -2.20 -1.81
N ARG A 53 -6.33 -2.45 -3.11
CA ARG A 53 -5.21 -2.40 -4.07
C ARG A 53 -4.59 -1.01 -4.14
N TRP A 54 -5.39 0.04 -4.28
CA TRP A 54 -4.87 1.40 -4.27
C TRP A 54 -4.23 1.81 -2.95
N LEU A 55 -4.81 1.42 -1.81
CA LEU A 55 -4.22 1.71 -0.51
C LEU A 55 -2.85 1.04 -0.36
N LEU A 56 -2.70 -0.21 -0.78
CA LEU A 56 -1.41 -0.89 -0.72
C LEU A 56 -0.40 -0.32 -1.72
N GLU A 57 -0.84 0.11 -2.89
CA GLU A 57 0.01 0.82 -3.86
C GLU A 57 0.54 2.13 -3.25
N LEU A 58 -0.31 2.95 -2.63
CA LEU A 58 0.10 4.16 -1.92
C LEU A 58 1.09 3.87 -0.78
N ILE A 59 0.84 2.82 0.02
CA ILE A 59 1.75 2.37 1.09
C ILE A 59 3.10 1.95 0.51
N ALA A 60 3.11 1.23 -0.61
CA ALA A 60 4.33 0.77 -1.28
C ALA A 60 5.15 1.93 -1.87
N GLU A 61 4.49 3.01 -2.29
CA GLU A 61 5.14 4.20 -2.84
C GLU A 61 5.53 5.25 -1.79
N ALA A 62 5.03 5.12 -0.56
CA ALA A 62 5.40 6.01 0.53
C ALA A 62 6.88 5.89 0.97
N GLU A 63 7.59 4.84 0.55
CA GLU A 63 9.01 4.57 0.85
C GLU A 63 9.37 4.69 2.35
N SER A 64 8.39 4.50 3.23
CA SER A 64 8.55 4.63 4.68
C SER A 64 8.78 3.27 5.32
N SER A 65 9.78 3.16 6.20
CA SER A 65 10.06 1.92 6.93
C SER A 65 8.88 1.45 7.80
N ALA A 66 7.94 2.35 8.13
CA ALA A 66 6.69 2.01 8.81
C ALA A 66 5.80 1.07 7.98
N ALA A 67 5.94 1.06 6.65
CA ALA A 67 5.21 0.16 5.76
C ALA A 67 5.71 -1.29 5.78
N LEU A 68 6.91 -1.55 6.31
CA LEU A 68 7.54 -2.87 6.22
C LEU A 68 6.65 -4.01 6.74
N PRO A 69 6.03 -3.93 7.93
CA PRO A 69 5.21 -5.03 8.45
C PRO A 69 4.00 -5.33 7.57
N VAL A 70 3.29 -4.30 7.09
CA VAL A 70 2.11 -4.49 6.25
C VAL A 70 2.48 -5.05 4.89
N LEU A 71 3.54 -4.55 4.25
CA LEU A 71 4.02 -5.07 2.96
C LEU A 71 4.49 -6.53 3.11
N ALA A 72 5.24 -6.86 4.15
CA ALA A 72 5.69 -8.23 4.41
C ALA A 72 4.51 -9.21 4.56
N ALA A 73 3.44 -8.79 5.23
CA ALA A 73 2.25 -9.61 5.42
C ALA A 73 1.48 -9.90 4.12
N GLN A 74 1.71 -9.12 3.05
CA GLN A 74 1.03 -9.31 1.76
C GLN A 74 1.85 -10.14 0.75
N LEU A 75 3.04 -10.62 1.11
CA LEU A 75 3.89 -11.40 0.18
C LEU A 75 3.30 -12.76 -0.23
N ASP A 76 2.41 -13.33 0.59
CA ASP A 76 1.69 -14.57 0.30
C ASP A 76 0.20 -14.33 0.01
N ASN A 77 -0.17 -13.09 -0.34
CA ASN A 77 -1.57 -12.77 -0.60
C ASN A 77 -2.04 -13.45 -1.90
N ALA A 78 -3.27 -13.99 -1.90
CA ALA A 78 -3.89 -14.59 -3.07
C ALA A 78 -4.21 -13.56 -4.18
N ASP A 79 -4.48 -12.31 -3.81
CA ASP A 79 -4.59 -11.20 -4.77
C ASP A 79 -3.18 -10.84 -5.28
N GLU A 80 -2.97 -11.12 -6.56
CA GLU A 80 -1.70 -10.88 -7.25
C GLU A 80 -1.29 -9.40 -7.24
N SER A 81 -2.24 -8.47 -7.41
CA SER A 81 -1.92 -7.03 -7.39
C SER A 81 -1.46 -6.58 -6.00
N LEU A 82 -2.01 -7.16 -4.93
CA LEU A 82 -1.52 -6.88 -3.57
C LEU A 82 -0.12 -7.45 -3.36
N ARG A 83 0.13 -8.68 -3.83
CA ARG A 83 1.44 -9.33 -3.73
C ARG A 83 2.51 -8.58 -4.53
N GLU A 84 2.21 -8.13 -5.75
CA GLU A 84 3.12 -7.33 -6.58
C GLU A 84 3.45 -5.99 -5.94
N SER A 85 2.44 -5.28 -5.41
CA SER A 85 2.62 -4.02 -4.69
C SER A 85 3.52 -4.20 -3.46
N ALA A 86 3.33 -5.30 -2.72
CA ALA A 86 4.17 -5.66 -1.58
C ALA A 86 5.64 -5.88 -1.96
N ILE A 87 5.89 -6.66 -3.00
CA ILE A 87 7.24 -6.91 -3.52
C ILE A 87 7.89 -5.60 -3.98
N ALA A 88 7.15 -4.78 -4.74
CA ALA A 88 7.63 -3.50 -5.23
C ALA A 88 7.95 -2.53 -4.08
N GLY A 89 7.07 -2.41 -3.09
CA GLY A 89 7.29 -1.57 -1.90
C GLY A 89 8.51 -1.99 -1.10
N LEU A 90 8.65 -3.28 -0.77
CA LEU A 90 9.84 -3.78 -0.06
C LEU A 90 11.13 -3.59 -0.88
N THR A 91 11.05 -3.68 -2.20
CA THR A 91 12.21 -3.42 -3.08
C THR A 91 12.61 -1.95 -3.02
N ARG A 92 11.64 -1.03 -3.06
CA ARG A 92 11.88 0.43 -2.97
C ARG A 92 12.43 0.86 -1.62
N LEU A 93 11.97 0.27 -0.52
CA LEU A 93 12.48 0.58 0.82
C LEU A 93 14.00 0.42 0.93
N ALA A 94 14.60 -0.52 0.18
CA ALA A 94 16.04 -0.76 0.10
C ALA A 94 16.77 -0.96 1.45
N THR A 95 16.05 -1.20 2.55
CA THR A 95 16.64 -1.41 3.88
C THR A 95 17.20 -2.84 4.02
N PRO A 96 18.14 -3.09 4.94
CA PRO A 96 18.58 -4.45 5.27
C PRO A 96 17.41 -5.39 5.63
N GLU A 97 16.42 -4.90 6.37
CA GLU A 97 15.26 -5.66 6.82
C GLU A 97 14.35 -6.03 5.65
N ALA A 98 14.09 -5.09 4.74
CA ALA A 98 13.26 -5.34 3.55
C ALA A 98 13.94 -6.36 2.62
N ARG A 99 15.25 -6.22 2.39
CA ARG A 99 16.05 -7.19 1.62
C ARG A 99 16.05 -8.58 2.25
N SER A 100 16.20 -8.66 3.58
CA SER A 100 16.14 -9.93 4.32
C SER A 100 14.78 -10.60 4.19
N THR A 101 13.71 -9.79 4.24
CA THR A 101 12.33 -10.27 4.10
C THR A 101 12.09 -10.87 2.71
N LEU A 102 12.45 -10.14 1.66
CA LEU A 102 12.35 -10.62 0.27
C LEU A 102 13.21 -11.88 0.03
N TRP A 103 14.41 -11.93 0.60
CA TRP A 103 15.28 -13.10 0.48
C TRP A 103 14.64 -14.35 1.12
N ARG A 104 14.10 -14.23 2.34
CA ARG A 104 13.41 -15.34 3.01
C ARG A 104 12.19 -15.81 2.22
N ALA A 105 11.40 -14.87 1.71
CA ALA A 105 10.21 -15.14 0.92
C ALA A 105 10.53 -15.84 -0.42
N ARG A 106 11.72 -15.64 -1.00
CA ARG A 106 12.18 -16.43 -2.14
C ARG A 106 12.68 -17.80 -1.71
N ALA A 107 13.47 -17.86 -0.64
CA ALA A 107 14.08 -19.09 -0.16
C ALA A 107 13.05 -20.14 0.30
N ASN A 108 11.88 -19.72 0.77
CA ASN A 108 10.78 -20.60 1.17
C ASN A 108 9.73 -20.81 0.07
N GLY A 109 9.89 -20.21 -1.11
CA GLY A 109 8.95 -20.33 -2.23
C GLY A 109 7.66 -19.52 -2.09
N THR A 110 7.56 -18.57 -1.14
CA THR A 110 6.41 -17.65 -1.03
C THR A 110 6.30 -16.72 -2.24
N ILE A 111 7.43 -16.24 -2.76
CA ILE A 111 7.49 -15.45 -3.99
C ILE A 111 8.51 -16.07 -4.96
N ALA A 112 8.25 -15.91 -6.26
CA ALA A 112 9.11 -16.43 -7.33
C ALA A 112 10.47 -15.71 -7.45
#